data_AF-A0A7X9A2H6-F1
#
_entry.id   AF-A0A7X9A2H6-F1
#
_cell.length_a   1.000
_cell.length_b   1.000
_cell.length_c   1.000
_cell.angle_alpha   90.00
_cell.angle_beta   90.00
_cell.angle_gamma   90.00
#
_symmetry.space_group_name_H-M   'P 1'
#
loop_
_entity.id
_entity.type
_entity.pdbx_description
1 polymer ?
#
loop_
_entity_poly.entity_id
_entity_poly.type
_entity_poly.pdbx_seq_one_letter_code
_entity_poly.pdbx_strand_id
1 'polypeptide(L)'
;MRLLYCGDCQVAFEGDQCPVCGNKKVREPLSNDACFLCEKQMMWAEMLAEALKNNGIPVVLKKRMGMGMALKVGPMMEHCKVYVPFSCLQKSREIVDELFSETIESDVM
;
A
#
# COMPACT_ATOMS: atom_id res chain seq x y z
N MET A 1 -11.14 -5.21 20.17
CA MET A 1 -9.98 -5.82 19.45
C MET A 1 -8.88 -4.78 19.43
N ARG A 2 -7.60 -5.17 19.59
CA ARG A 2 -6.47 -4.22 19.55
C ARG A 2 -5.91 -4.18 18.15
N LEU A 3 -5.77 -2.98 17.61
CA LEU A 3 -5.09 -2.78 16.34
C LEU A 3 -3.60 -2.54 16.61
N LEU A 4 -2.76 -3.35 15.97
CA LEU A 4 -1.31 -3.31 16.12
C LEU A 4 -0.67 -2.94 14.79
N TYR A 5 0.57 -2.47 14.89
CA TYR A 5 1.38 -2.00 13.79
C TYR A 5 2.78 -2.59 13.88
N CYS A 6 3.27 -3.07 12.75
CA CYS A 6 4.63 -3.54 12.57
C CYS A 6 5.45 -2.46 11.87
N GLY A 7 6.50 -1.94 12.50
CA GLY A 7 7.40 -0.95 11.89
C GLY A 7 8.22 -1.49 10.72
N ASP A 8 8.57 -2.78 10.76
CA ASP A 8 9.38 -3.43 9.72
C ASP A 8 8.58 -3.67 8.44
N CYS A 9 7.36 -4.22 8.59
CA CYS A 9 6.48 -4.50 7.46
C CYS A 9 5.60 -3.32 7.08
N GLN A 10 5.49 -2.32 7.97
CA GLN A 10 4.65 -1.14 7.80
C GLN A 10 3.16 -1.48 7.62
N VAL A 11 2.65 -2.48 8.33
CA VAL A 11 1.26 -2.94 8.23
C VAL A 11 0.55 -2.73 9.56
N ALA A 12 -0.66 -2.17 9.52
CA ALA A 12 -1.61 -2.17 10.61
C ALA A 12 -2.56 -3.38 10.49
N PHE A 13 -2.76 -4.12 11.58
CA PHE A 13 -3.49 -5.38 11.60
C PHE A 13 -4.09 -5.67 12.98
N GLU A 14 -5.05 -6.59 13.04
CA GLU A 14 -5.60 -7.11 14.28
C GLU A 14 -4.97 -8.47 14.60
N GLY A 15 -4.54 -8.68 15.85
CA GLY A 15 -3.89 -9.92 16.27
C GLY A 15 -2.87 -9.70 17.37
N ASP A 16 -1.92 -10.64 17.51
CA ASP A 16 -0.84 -10.61 18.50
C ASP A 16 0.57 -10.55 17.87
N GLN A 17 0.68 -10.85 16.58
CA GLN A 17 1.94 -10.84 15.81
C GLN A 17 1.71 -10.40 14.37
N CYS A 18 2.73 -9.83 13.73
CA CYS A 18 2.61 -9.33 12.37
C CYS A 18 2.28 -10.46 11.38
N PRO A 19 1.22 -10.34 10.55
CA PRO A 19 0.83 -11.38 9.61
C PRO A 19 1.80 -11.53 8.42
N VAL A 20 2.68 -10.55 8.20
CA VAL A 20 3.62 -10.55 7.07
C VAL A 20 4.96 -11.19 7.44
N CYS A 21 5.52 -10.88 8.62
CA CYS A 21 6.84 -11.37 9.04
C CYS A 21 6.82 -12.25 10.30
N GLY A 22 5.67 -12.41 10.97
CA GLY A 22 5.54 -13.17 12.23
C GLY A 22 6.18 -12.50 13.45
N ASN A 23 6.71 -11.28 13.32
CA ASN A 23 7.37 -10.60 14.43
C ASN A 23 6.35 -10.18 15.50
N LYS A 24 6.70 -10.40 16.78
CA LYS A 24 5.93 -9.96 17.96
C LYS A 24 6.32 -8.57 18.46
N LYS A 25 7.38 -7.97 17.92
CA LYS A 25 7.76 -6.58 18.19
C LYS A 25 6.82 -5.62 17.45
N VAL A 26 5.58 -5.58 17.92
CA VAL A 26 4.47 -4.79 17.36
C VAL A 26 3.95 -3.85 18.42
N ARG A 27 3.42 -2.71 18.00
CA ARG A 27 2.93 -1.64 18.90
C ARG A 27 1.62 -1.07 18.39
N GLU A 28 0.96 -0.22 19.16
CA GLU A 28 -0.18 0.55 18.65
C GLU A 28 0.27 1.51 17.53
N PRO A 29 -0.52 1.66 16.45
CA PRO A 29 -0.21 2.60 15.38
C PRO A 29 -0.33 4.05 15.86
N LEU A 30 0.59 4.89 15.41
CA LEU A 30 0.54 6.34 15.54
C LEU A 30 -0.09 6.91 14.28
N SER A 31 -0.77 8.06 14.38
CA SER A 31 -1.47 8.71 13.25
C SER A 31 -0.60 8.88 12.00
N ASN A 32 0.69 9.18 12.18
CA ASN A 32 1.64 9.44 11.09
C ASN A 32 2.42 8.20 10.62
N ASP A 33 2.15 7.02 11.18
CA ASP A 33 2.82 5.80 10.72
C ASP A 33 2.48 5.52 9.27
N ALA A 34 3.51 5.36 8.44
CA ALA A 34 3.34 4.95 7.06
C ALA A 34 2.84 3.51 7.02
N CYS A 35 1.59 3.33 6.60
CA CYS A 35 0.90 2.06 6.50
C CYS A 35 0.80 1.62 5.04
N PHE A 36 1.13 0.38 4.78
CA PHE A 36 0.94 -0.27 3.50
C PHE A 36 -0.55 -0.32 3.16
N LEU A 37 -0.89 0.23 2.00
CA LEU A 37 -2.25 0.25 1.48
C LEU A 37 -2.47 -0.91 0.51
N CYS A 38 -1.69 -0.94 -0.56
CA CYS A 38 -1.77 -1.97 -1.60
C CYS A 38 -0.50 -2.00 -2.47
N GLU A 39 -0.42 -2.99 -3.34
CA GLU A 39 0.59 -3.09 -4.40
C GLU A 39 -0.11 -3.15 -5.76
N LYS A 40 0.36 -2.33 -6.70
CA LYS A 40 -0.21 -2.22 -8.06
C LYS A 40 0.92 -1.99 -9.08
N GLN A 41 0.67 -2.28 -10.35
CA GLN A 41 1.57 -1.85 -11.43
C GLN A 41 1.75 -0.32 -11.41
N MET A 42 2.89 0.18 -11.87
CA MET A 42 3.29 1.59 -11.74
C MET A 42 2.20 2.55 -12.22
N MET A 43 1.61 2.30 -13.40
CA MET A 43 0.55 3.15 -13.97
C MET A 43 -0.67 3.26 -13.04
N TRP A 44 -1.14 2.14 -12.51
CA TRP A 44 -2.28 2.11 -11.58
C TRP A 44 -1.93 2.67 -10.20
N ALA A 45 -0.69 2.48 -9.75
CA ALA A 45 -0.21 3.06 -8.50
C ALA A 45 -0.12 4.60 -8.59
N GLU A 46 0.30 5.15 -9.74
CA GLU A 46 0.32 6.60 -9.99
C GLU A 46 -1.10 7.16 -10.06
N MET A 47 -2.02 6.48 -10.76
CA MET A 47 -3.43 6.87 -10.81
C MET A 47 -4.06 6.91 -9.41
N LEU A 48 -3.85 5.86 -8.61
CA LEU A 48 -4.31 5.81 -7.22
C LEU A 48 -3.67 6.90 -6.37
N ALA A 49 -2.36 7.14 -6.53
CA ALA A 49 -1.67 8.21 -5.80
C ALA A 49 -2.28 9.58 -6.09
N GLU A 50 -2.68 9.84 -7.33
CA GLU A 50 -3.32 11.10 -7.68
C GLU A 50 -4.73 11.23 -7.10
N ALA A 51 -5.53 10.15 -7.13
CA ALA A 51 -6.84 10.12 -6.48
C ALA A 51 -6.75 10.36 -4.96
N LEU A 52 -5.75 9.78 -4.29
CA LEU A 52 -5.49 9.98 -2.87
C LEU A 52 -5.10 11.44 -2.57
N LYS A 53 -4.20 12.04 -3.36
CA LYS A 53 -3.80 13.45 -3.21
C LYS A 53 -4.98 14.41 -3.40
N ASN A 54 -5.85 14.16 -4.39
CA ASN A 54 -7.06 14.96 -4.62
C ASN A 54 -8.02 14.93 -3.42
N ASN A 55 -7.93 13.89 -2.59
CA ASN A 55 -8.68 13.74 -1.34
C ASN A 55 -7.94 14.24 -0.09
N GLY A 56 -6.81 14.92 -0.26
CA GLY A 56 -5.97 15.47 0.80
C GLY A 56 -5.13 14.42 1.55
N ILE A 57 -4.92 13.23 0.97
CA ILE A 57 -4.22 12.13 1.62
C ILE A 57 -2.75 12.10 1.17
N PRO A 58 -1.78 12.21 2.11
CA PRO A 58 -0.37 12.03 1.78
C PRO A 58 -0.09 10.60 1.31
N VAL A 59 0.69 10.46 0.24
CA VAL A 59 1.02 9.16 -0.37
C VAL A 59 2.51 9.01 -0.62
N VAL A 60 3.04 7.82 -0.34
CA VAL A 60 4.41 7.44 -0.68
C VAL A 60 4.38 6.21 -1.57
N LEU A 61 5.02 6.30 -2.74
CA LEU A 61 5.21 5.18 -3.66
C LEU A 61 6.62 4.61 -3.48
N LYS A 62 6.72 3.30 -3.24
CA LYS A 62 7.99 2.57 -3.22
C LYS A 62 8.03 1.58 -4.38
N LYS A 63 8.92 1.83 -5.33
CA LYS A 63 9.21 0.92 -6.45
C LYS A 63 9.81 -0.38 -5.92
N ARG A 64 9.34 -1.52 -6.42
CA ARG A 64 9.91 -2.84 -6.10
C ARG A 64 11.29 -3.04 -6.73
N MET A 65 11.49 -2.47 -7.91
CA MET A 65 12.68 -2.71 -8.72
C MET A 65 13.62 -1.50 -8.67
N GLY A 66 14.92 -1.78 -8.67
CA GLY A 66 15.94 -0.76 -8.92
C GLY A 66 15.92 -0.32 -10.38
N MET A 67 16.44 0.88 -10.65
CA MET A 67 16.41 1.53 -11.98
C MET A 67 16.88 0.61 -13.12
N GLY A 68 17.95 -0.16 -12.92
CA GLY A 68 18.48 -1.06 -13.96
C GLY A 68 17.55 -2.22 -14.32
N MET A 69 16.79 -2.74 -13.36
CA MET A 69 15.81 -3.79 -13.63
C MET A 69 14.55 -3.21 -14.26
N ALA A 70 14.09 -2.04 -13.81
CA ALA A 70 12.95 -1.34 -14.37
C ALA A 70 13.14 -1.03 -15.87
N LEU A 71 14.35 -0.59 -16.28
CA LEU A 71 14.68 -0.37 -17.69
C LEU A 71 14.64 -1.65 -18.53
N LYS A 72 14.96 -2.80 -17.92
CA LYS A 72 14.98 -4.10 -18.61
C LYS A 72 13.59 -4.68 -18.82
N VAL A 73 12.72 -4.61 -17.81
CA VAL A 73 11.36 -5.19 -17.87
C VAL A 73 10.32 -4.21 -18.40
N GLY A 74 10.67 -2.92 -18.46
CA GLY A 74 9.78 -1.85 -18.86
C GLY A 74 8.78 -1.45 -17.76
N PRO A 75 8.14 -0.27 -17.89
CA PRO A 75 7.24 0.29 -16.88
C PRO A 75 5.97 -0.54 -16.66
N MET A 76 5.54 -1.34 -17.64
CA MET A 76 4.36 -2.21 -17.50
C MET A 76 4.57 -3.35 -16.49
N MET A 77 5.82 -3.77 -16.28
CA MET A 77 6.15 -4.84 -15.34
C MET A 77 6.67 -4.30 -13.99
N GLU A 78 6.82 -2.97 -13.85
CA GLU A 78 7.24 -2.36 -12.59
C GLU A 78 6.03 -2.25 -11.64
N HIS A 79 6.10 -2.95 -10.50
CA HIS A 79 5.12 -2.82 -9.42
C HIS A 79 5.61 -1.87 -8.34
N CYS A 80 4.64 -1.17 -7.73
CA CYS A 80 4.85 -0.23 -6.66
C CYS A 80 3.98 -0.57 -5.46
N LYS A 81 4.59 -0.43 -4.29
CA LYS A 81 3.88 -0.44 -3.01
C LYS A 81 3.44 0.99 -2.68
N VAL A 82 2.16 1.13 -2.34
CA VAL A 82 1.53 2.40 -1.95
C VAL A 82 1.42 2.46 -0.44
N TYR A 83 1.84 3.58 0.15
CA TYR A 83 1.78 3.82 1.59
C TYR A 83 1.06 5.13 1.89
N VAL A 84 0.31 5.15 3.00
CA VAL A 84 -0.43 6.31 3.51
C VAL A 84 -0.29 6.39 5.03
N PRO A 85 -0.43 7.57 5.66
CA PRO A 85 -0.50 7.68 7.11
C PRO A 85 -1.63 6.85 7.70
N PHE A 86 -1.40 6.26 8.88
CA PHE A 86 -2.40 5.44 9.58
C PHE A 86 -3.73 6.18 9.79
N SER A 87 -3.70 7.47 10.11
CA SER A 87 -4.90 8.30 10.28
C SER A 87 -5.81 8.34 9.04
N CYS A 88 -5.25 8.09 7.86
CA CYS A 88 -5.97 8.11 6.59
C CYS A 88 -6.16 6.71 6.01
N LEU A 89 -5.70 5.65 6.68
CA LEU A 89 -5.65 4.30 6.12
C LEU A 89 -7.04 3.79 5.72
N GLN A 90 -8.05 3.98 6.59
CA GLN A 90 -9.42 3.55 6.31
C GLN A 90 -10.00 4.27 5.09
N LYS A 91 -9.98 5.61 5.09
CA LYS A 91 -10.42 6.43 3.94
C LYS A 91 -9.69 6.06 2.64
N SER A 92 -8.40 5.73 2.73
CA SER A 92 -7.62 5.31 1.55
C SER A 92 -8.08 3.96 1.01
N ARG A 93 -8.53 3.04 1.86
CA ARG A 93 -9.09 1.74 1.43
C ARG A 93 -10.40 1.93 0.66
N GLU A 94 -11.26 2.81 1.14
CA GLU A 94 -12.52 3.15 0.46
C GLU A 94 -12.26 3.68 -0.96
N ILE A 95 -11.27 4.58 -1.12
CA ILE A 95 -10.88 5.10 -2.44
C ILE A 95 -10.31 3.98 -3.34
N VAL A 96 -9.55 3.04 -2.77
CA VAL A 96 -9.06 1.88 -3.54
C VAL A 96 -10.23 1.02 -4.03
N ASP A 97 -11.18 0.73 -3.15
CA ASP A 97 -12.33 -0.10 -3.50
C ASP A 97 -13.22 0.61 -4.54
N GLU A 98 -13.46 1.92 -4.40
CA GLU A 98 -14.18 2.71 -5.41
C GLU A 98 -13.47 2.70 -6.77
N LEU A 99 -12.15 2.91 -6.79
CA LEU A 99 -11.39 3.03 -8.03
C LEU A 99 -11.16 1.69 -8.75
N PHE A 100 -11.15 0.58 -8.01
CA PHE A 100 -10.77 -0.74 -8.55
C PHE A 100 -11.82 -1.84 -8.37
N SER A 101 -13.02 -1.52 -7.88
CA SER A 101 -14.14 -2.47 -7.64
C SER A 101 -14.52 -3.34 -8.84
N GLU A 102 -14.22 -2.89 -10.07
CA GLU A 102 -14.62 -3.59 -11.31
C GLU A 102 -13.48 -4.37 -12.00
N THR A 103 -12.25 -4.37 -11.46
CA THR A 103 -11.08 -4.98 -12.13
C THR A 103 -10.83 -6.46 -11.83
N ILE A 104 -11.83 -7.21 -11.37
CA ILE A 104 -11.71 -8.64 -11.05
C ILE A 104 -11.59 -9.51 -12.32
N GLU A 105 -11.88 -8.98 -13.51
CA GLU A 105 -11.66 -9.71 -14.77
C GLU A 105 -10.43 -9.15 -15.51
N SER A 106 -9.28 -9.84 -15.42
CA SER A 106 -8.21 -9.97 -16.46
C SER A 106 -6.74 -9.96 -15.96
N ASP A 107 -6.41 -10.52 -14.80
CA ASP A 107 -5.01 -10.92 -14.48
C ASP A 107 -4.88 -12.45 -14.26
N VAL A 108 -5.55 -13.21 -15.13
CA VAL A 108 -5.23 -14.61 -15.41
C VAL A 108 -5.08 -14.78 -16.93
N MET A 109 -3.85 -14.57 -17.42
CA MET A 109 -3.26 -15.31 -18.56
C MET A 109 -1.75 -15.14 -18.57
#